data_AF-A0A7J4AVN9-F1
#
_entry.id   AF-A0A7J4AVN9-F1
#
_cell.length_a   1.000
_cell.length_b   1.000
_cell.length_c   1.000
_cell.angle_alpha   90.00
_cell.angle_beta   90.00
_cell.angle_gamma   90.00
#
_symmetry.space_group_name_H-M   'P 1'
#
loop_
_entity.id
_entity.type
_entity.pdbx_description
1 polymer ?
#
loop_
_entity_poly.entity_id
_entity_poly.type
_entity_poly.pdbx_seq_one_letter_code
_entity_poly.pdbx_strand_id
1 'polypeptide(L)'
;MALIKFRVEDGLKHLMLDPEFRRRVICAYENQEKHHGWGFTVRYKGYRIRFDIDDKQSCRGLTVYVGCALEEPKSVQTALLEVY
;
A
#
# COMPACT_ATOMS: atom_id res chain seq x y z
N MET A 1 22.80 -5.26 3.73
CA MET A 1 21.66 -4.33 3.75
C MET A 1 20.81 -4.63 2.53
N ALA A 2 19.59 -5.15 2.72
CA ALA A 2 18.67 -5.35 1.60
C ALA A 2 18.04 -4.01 1.22
N LEU A 3 18.02 -3.69 -0.07
CA LEU A 3 17.37 -2.49 -0.59
C LEU A 3 15.88 -2.78 -0.74
N ILE A 4 15.02 -2.03 -0.06
CA ILE A 4 13.57 -2.19 -0.17
C ILE A 4 13.05 -1.13 -1.14
N LYS A 5 12.31 -1.54 -2.16
CA LYS A 5 11.73 -0.65 -3.16
C LYS A 5 10.21 -0.77 -3.13
N PHE A 6 9.55 0.32 -2.76
CA PHE A 6 8.09 0.42 -2.84
C PHE A 6 7.69 0.98 -4.21
N ARG A 7 6.79 0.30 -4.89
CA ARG A 7 6.18 0.74 -6.15
C ARG A 7 4.68 0.74 -5.96
N VAL A 8 3.98 1.67 -6.59
CA VAL A 8 2.51 1.72 -6.62
C VAL A 8 2.03 1.73 -8.06
N GLU A 9 0.78 1.36 -8.28
CA GLU A 9 0.12 1.51 -9.59
C GLU A 9 0.16 2.96 -10.10
N ASP A 10 0.06 3.13 -11.42
CA ASP A 10 0.19 4.44 -12.08
C ASP A 10 -0.81 5.46 -11.51
N GLY A 11 -2.06 5.02 -11.30
CA GLY A 11 -3.13 5.82 -10.71
C GLY A 11 -2.85 6.27 -9.27
N LEU A 12 -1.96 5.62 -8.53
CA LEU A 12 -1.59 5.96 -7.15
C LEU A 12 -0.27 6.73 -7.03
N LYS A 13 0.45 6.94 -8.14
CA LYS A 13 1.75 7.66 -8.12
C LYS A 13 1.64 9.05 -7.51
N HIS A 14 0.50 9.72 -7.68
CA HIS A 14 0.24 11.03 -7.09
C HIS A 14 0.27 10.99 -5.55
N LEU A 15 -0.17 9.89 -4.93
CA LEU A 15 -0.07 9.69 -3.47
C LEU A 15 1.38 9.49 -3.05
N MET A 16 2.20 8.87 -3.89
CA MET A 16 3.64 8.74 -3.64
C MET A 16 4.41 10.06 -3.73
N LEU A 17 3.83 11.14 -4.26
CA LEU A 17 4.42 12.48 -4.15
C LEU A 17 4.20 13.11 -2.77
N ASP A 18 3.21 12.61 -2.02
CA ASP A 18 2.86 13.10 -0.70
C ASP A 18 3.81 12.49 0.37
N PRO A 19 4.54 13.32 1.13
CA PRO A 19 5.50 12.83 2.12
C PRO A 19 4.84 12.13 3.31
N GLU A 20 3.58 12.46 3.65
CA GLU A 20 2.86 11.76 4.72
C GLU A 20 2.51 10.33 4.30
N PHE A 21 2.10 10.15 3.04
CA PHE A 21 1.82 8.82 2.53
C PHE A 21 3.07 7.92 2.59
N ARG A 22 4.23 8.44 2.19
CA ARG A 22 5.51 7.72 2.30
C ARG A 22 5.81 7.30 3.73
N ARG A 23 5.65 8.22 4.71
CA ARG A 23 5.83 7.89 6.13
C ARG A 23 4.88 6.79 6.59
N ARG A 24 3.62 6.81 6.14
CA ARG A 24 2.65 5.75 6.46
C ARG A 24 3.03 4.40 5.88
N VAL A 25 3.53 4.37 4.64
CA VAL A 25 4.01 3.14 4.00
C VAL A 25 5.19 2.55 4.77
N ILE A 26 6.18 3.38 5.12
CA ILE A 26 7.35 2.94 5.90
C ILE A 26 6.92 2.41 7.28
N CYS A 27 6.06 3.15 7.99
CA CYS A 27 5.58 2.72 9.30
C CYS A 27 4.78 1.40 9.22
N ALA A 28 3.95 1.22 8.19
CA ALA A 28 3.22 -0.02 7.96
C ALA A 28 4.15 -1.19 7.62
N TYR A 29 5.21 -0.93 6.85
CA TYR A 29 6.25 -1.91 6.54
C TYR A 29 7.01 -2.34 7.79
N GLU A 30 7.50 -1.40 8.60
CA GLU A 30 8.21 -1.69 9.86
C GLU A 30 7.34 -2.49 10.83
N ASN A 31 6.03 -2.21 10.86
CA ASN A 31 5.10 -2.98 11.67
C ASN A 31 4.85 -4.37 11.09
N GLN A 32 4.77 -4.51 9.76
CA GLN A 32 4.62 -5.80 9.11
C GLN A 32 5.84 -6.71 9.29
N GLU A 33 7.06 -6.16 9.23
CA GLU A 33 8.29 -6.94 9.49
C GLU A 33 8.23 -7.62 10.86
N LYS A 34 7.66 -6.95 11.87
CA LYS A 34 7.44 -7.55 13.20
C LYS A 34 6.44 -8.71 13.19
N HIS A 35 5.53 -8.74 12.23
CA HIS A 35 4.46 -9.73 12.11
C HIS A 35 4.73 -10.84 11.08
N HIS A 36 5.91 -10.86 10.43
CA HIS A 36 6.29 -11.88 9.42
C HIS A 36 5.27 -12.06 8.27
N GLY A 37 4.44 -11.05 7.99
CA GLY A 37 3.48 -11.08 6.88
C GLY A 37 4.15 -11.00 5.51
N TRP A 38 3.52 -11.52 4.46
CA TRP A 38 4.02 -11.39 3.07
C TRP A 38 3.53 -10.10 2.38
N GLY A 39 2.76 -9.29 3.09
CA GLY A 39 2.24 -8.03 2.60
C GLY A 39 1.57 -7.22 3.70
N PHE A 40 1.35 -5.94 3.44
CA PHE A 40 0.71 -5.01 4.36
C PHE A 40 -0.29 -4.10 3.63
N THR A 41 -1.29 -3.63 4.36
CA THR A 41 -2.30 -2.73 3.80
C THR A 41 -2.16 -1.35 4.44
N VAL A 42 -2.09 -0.32 3.61
CA VAL A 42 -2.07 1.09 4.01
C VAL A 42 -3.40 1.72 3.65
N ARG A 43 -4.03 2.37 4.62
CA ARG A 43 -5.21 3.21 4.39
C ARG A 43 -4.79 4.67 4.37
N TYR A 44 -5.09 5.40 3.29
CA TYR A 44 -4.72 6.81 3.16
C TYR A 44 -5.71 7.57 2.29
N LYS A 45 -6.26 8.70 2.79
CA LYS A 45 -7.23 9.56 2.10
C LYS A 45 -8.38 8.80 1.41
N GLY A 46 -8.92 7.79 2.08
CA GLY A 46 -10.01 6.94 1.55
C GLY A 46 -9.55 5.83 0.60
N TYR A 47 -8.29 5.82 0.18
CA TYR A 47 -7.70 4.70 -0.55
C TYR A 47 -7.28 3.60 0.40
N ARG A 48 -7.52 2.36 0.00
CA ARG A 48 -6.97 1.17 0.65
C ARG A 48 -6.00 0.51 -0.30
N ILE A 49 -4.70 0.59 0.02
CA ILE A 49 -3.62 0.15 -0.85
C ILE A 49 -2.95 -1.05 -0.20
N ARG A 50 -2.91 -2.18 -0.89
CA ARG A 50 -2.22 -3.38 -0.42
C ARG A 50 -0.88 -3.49 -1.11
N PHE A 51 0.17 -3.52 -0.31
CA PHE A 51 1.54 -3.78 -0.74
C PHE A 51 1.83 -5.25 -0.54
N ASP A 52 2.10 -5.95 -1.64
CA ASP A 52 2.50 -7.36 -1.65
C ASP A 52 3.91 -7.48 -2.24
N ILE A 53 4.65 -8.52 -1.86
CA ILE A 53 6.02 -8.73 -2.36
C ILE A 53 5.93 -9.31 -3.76
N ASP A 54 6.55 -8.63 -4.73
CA ASP A 54 6.72 -9.19 -6.06
C ASP A 54 7.97 -10.06 -6.09
N ASP A 55 7.79 -11.35 -5.81
CA ASP A 55 8.87 -12.37 -5.81
C ASP A 55 9.60 -12.41 -7.17
N LYS A 56 8.90 -12.15 -8.27
CA LYS A 56 9.47 -12.14 -9.63
C LYS A 56 10.48 -11.02 -9.88
N GLN A 57 10.32 -9.84 -9.27
CA GLN A 57 11.30 -8.74 -9.35
C GLN A 57 12.22 -8.66 -8.14
N SER A 58 11.96 -9.45 -7.10
CA SER A 58 12.80 -9.50 -5.91
C SER A 58 14.02 -10.39 -6.17
N CYS A 59 15.11 -9.78 -6.61
CA CYS A 59 16.40 -10.46 -6.81
C CYS A 59 17.30 -10.32 -5.59
N ARG A 60 18.27 -11.23 -5.40
CA ARG A 60 19.21 -11.31 -4.26
C ARG A 60 19.67 -9.92 -3.77
N GLY A 61 19.05 -9.41 -2.71
CA GLY A 61 19.38 -8.14 -2.07
C GLY A 61 18.43 -6.96 -2.35
N LEU A 62 17.41 -7.11 -3.19
CA LEU A 62 16.37 -6.12 -3.46
C LEU A 62 14.98 -6.74 -3.25
N THR A 63 14.19 -6.19 -2.33
CA THR A 63 12.79 -6.60 -2.14
C THR A 63 11.88 -5.54 -2.74
N VAL A 64 11.05 -5.93 -3.72
CA VAL A 64 10.12 -5.02 -4.38
C VAL A 64 8.71 -5.26 -3.85
N TYR A 65 8.13 -4.23 -3.23
CA TYR A 65 6.73 -4.22 -2.83
C TYR A 65 5.90 -3.48 -3.88
N VAL A 66 4.85 -4.13 -4.38
CA VAL A 66 3.91 -3.52 -5.32
C VAL A 66 2.60 -3.23 -4.59
N GLY A 67 2.27 -1.94 -4.50
CA GLY A 67 1.05 -1.41 -3.93
C GLY A 67 -0.06 -1.31 -4.96
N CYS A 68 -1.08 -2.14 -4.82
CA CYS A 68 -2.30 -2.08 -5.63
C CYS A 68 -3.45 -1.45 -4.84
N ALA A 69 -4.26 -0.63 -5.49
CA ALA A 69 -5.48 -0.08 -4.89
C ALA A 69 -6.53 -1.19 -4.78
N LEU A 70 -6.88 -1.60 -3.55
CA LEU A 70 -7.99 -2.52 -3.32
C LEU A 70 -9.33 -1.77 -3.31
N GLU A 71 -9.34 -0.55 -2.76
CA GLU A 71 -10.51 0.34 -2.77
C GLU A 71 -10.04 1.75 -3.15
N GLU A 72 -10.60 2.28 -4.22
CA GLU A 72 -10.58 3.70 -4.54
C GLU A 72 -11.63 4.41 -3.68
N PRO A 73 -11.42 5.66 -3.25
CA PRO A 73 -12.44 6.42 -2.54
C PRO A 73 -13.66 6.48 -3.45
N LYS A 74 -14.73 5.79 -3.06
CA LYS A 74 -16.02 5.91 -3.75
C LYS A 74 -16.38 7.40 -3.75
N SER A 75 -16.23 8.06 -4.89
CA SER A 75 -16.98 9.27 -5.20
C SER A 75 -18.44 8.92 -4.93
N VAL A 76 -19.00 9.54 -3.88
CA VAL A 76 -20.42 9.64 -3.53
C VAL A 76 -21.31 8.68 -4.34
N GLN A 77 -21.37 7.41 -3.94
CA GLN A 77 -22.50 6.58 -4.30
C GLN A 77 -23.51 6.68 -3.16
N THR A 78 -24.55 7.46 -3.40
CA THR A 78 -25.88 7.30 -2.81
C THR A 78 -26.24 5.81 -2.77
N ALA A 79 -25.98 5.15 -1.64
CA ALA A 79 -26.53 3.85 -1.33
C ALA A 79 -27.08 3.94 0.09
N LEU A 80 -28.38 3.70 0.17
CA LEU A 80 -29.28 3.86 1.30
C LEU A 80 -28.73 3.31 2.63
N LEU A 81 -29.12 3.97 3.72
CA LEU A 81 -29.04 3.44 5.08
C LEU A 81 -29.68 2.04 5.12
N GLU A 82 -28.93 1.03 5.51
CA GLU A 82 -29.50 -0.13 6.21
C GLU A 82 -29.43 0.15 7.71
N VAL A 83 -30.61 0.19 8.33
CA VAL A 83 -30.84 0.29 9.77
C VAL A 83 -30.87 -1.14 10.31
N TYR A 84 -30.18 -1.38 11.42
CA TYR A 84 -30.41 -2.54 12.28
C TYR A 84 -30.84 -2.06 13.66
#